data_AF-A0A1I8JFQ0-F1
#
_entry.id   AF-A0A1I8JFQ0-F1
#
_cell.length_a   1.000
_cell.length_b   1.000
_cell.length_c   1.000
_cell.angle_alpha   90.00
_cell.angle_beta   90.00
_cell.angle_gamma   90.00
#
_symmetry.space_group_name_H-M   'P 1'
#
loop_
_entity.id
_entity.type
_entity.pdbx_description
1 polymer ?
#
loop_
_entity_poly.entity_id
_entity_poly.type
_entity_poly.pdbx_seq_one_letter_code
_entity_poly.pdbx_strand_id
1 'polypeptide(L)'
;MTGSSPDLLGRRIELDGHFGIVKYIGPVGSSRDTWLGIDWDEPERGRHNGTHNGVQYFKAAQATSASFVKASRVNAGIGLLEGIIQRYTAPTDDFCGLSQAELAFEGDHNRDAKPIELFGMVKTAQRISQLATLQSVLLTGVPVAFCSTEDASELSSRLPSLTELDLSLTLFHDWVELARVAKALPNLRVLNLSQNVLASPVGFVPDPADSFGSLESLVLNKVGLDWPECLTLWRLAPKLRRLALSHNAISAVTGDLPEHAANLLELDLAFNPLDSNCMAGLSCRLPSLKLLNLAGCQLTEFSLPDEAQAPFPSLESLALSGNRLADWASVSQLHRLPKLSSLILLDNPLWTAQDEATSRQLAIARLPRLRLLNRSRIERDERFGAEIDYLKRHYAQYRDLTAAGGDPEAAAKFKRLHPSLPVLLDKLGAPDEAEMAGTAARALKDSVLEVRLRCKRADTGEQADGSHEAPAGRMLVQHLIAFIRKAFRLPPTAHVELFYLCDNMPGIEYPMEVETREVLYYNIASGDTILAKYS
;
A
#
# COMPACT_ATOMS: atom_id res chain seq x y z
N MET A 1 54.48 14.87 14.06
CA MET A 1 53.91 14.32 12.82
C MET A 1 52.56 14.98 12.63
N THR A 2 52.47 15.89 11.67
CA THR A 2 51.26 16.65 11.33
C THR A 2 50.25 15.70 10.70
N GLY A 3 49.31 15.20 11.51
CA GLY A 3 48.18 14.43 11.01
C GLY A 3 47.38 15.31 10.07
N SER A 4 47.45 15.03 8.77
CA SER A 4 46.50 15.55 7.80
C SER A 4 45.11 15.19 8.30
N SER A 5 44.29 16.20 8.62
CA SER A 5 42.86 15.99 8.79
C SER A 5 42.36 15.19 7.58
N PRO A 6 41.57 14.12 7.75
CA PRO A 6 40.97 13.43 6.62
C PRO A 6 40.28 14.48 5.75
N ASP A 7 40.39 14.36 4.43
CA ASP A 7 39.73 15.28 3.51
C ASP A 7 38.22 15.14 3.69
N LEU A 8 37.65 15.99 4.54
CA LEU A 8 36.23 16.02 4.85
C LEU A 8 35.44 16.73 3.75
N LEU A 9 36.10 17.34 2.76
CA LEU A 9 35.42 18.11 1.73
C LEU A 9 34.49 17.19 0.93
N GLY A 10 33.24 17.61 0.80
CA GLY A 10 32.19 16.81 0.15
C GLY A 10 31.60 15.68 1.01
N ARG A 11 32.16 15.40 2.20
CA ARG A 11 31.61 14.38 3.10
C ARG A 11 30.40 14.89 3.87
N ARG A 12 29.49 13.97 4.19
CA ARG A 12 28.43 14.21 5.17
C ARG A 12 28.97 14.10 6.58
N ILE A 13 28.47 14.95 7.45
CA ILE A 13 28.80 14.99 8.88
C ILE A 13 27.52 15.09 9.69
N GLU A 14 27.62 14.75 10.96
CA GLU A 14 26.57 14.94 11.96
C GLU A 14 27.03 15.90 13.05
N LEU A 15 26.12 16.74 13.54
CA LEU A 15 26.34 17.63 14.68
C LEU A 15 25.05 17.89 15.45
N ASP A 16 25.00 17.40 16.69
CA ASP A 16 23.87 17.55 17.61
C ASP A 16 22.57 16.97 17.04
N GLY A 17 22.65 15.87 16.30
CA GLY A 17 21.51 15.22 15.63
C GLY A 17 21.12 15.81 14.28
N HIS A 18 21.88 16.79 13.77
CA HIS A 18 21.64 17.40 12.46
C HIS A 18 22.71 17.02 11.45
N PHE A 19 22.31 16.90 10.18
CA PHE A 19 23.15 16.42 9.10
C PHE A 19 23.47 17.52 8.11
N GLY A 20 24.68 17.49 7.56
CA GLY A 20 25.08 18.44 6.53
C GLY A 20 26.30 17.98 5.75
N ILE A 21 26.58 18.68 4.65
CA ILE A 21 27.73 18.40 3.78
C ILE A 21 28.79 19.47 3.99
N VAL A 22 30.05 19.06 4.12
CA VAL A 22 31.18 19.98 4.19
C VAL A 22 31.47 20.52 2.78
N LYS A 23 31.31 21.83 2.59
CA LYS A 23 31.54 22.54 1.33
C LYS A 23 32.83 23.36 1.32
N TYR A 24 33.43 23.59 2.48
CA TYR A 24 34.66 24.37 2.61
C TYR A 24 35.49 23.88 3.80
N ILE A 25 36.81 23.89 3.65
CA ILE A 25 37.77 23.63 4.72
C ILE A 25 38.84 24.71 4.65
N GLY A 26 38.97 25.53 5.69
CA GLY A 26 40.02 26.55 5.73
C GLY A 26 39.78 27.69 6.72
N PRO A 27 40.65 28.70 6.70
CA PRO A 27 40.53 29.88 7.55
C PRO A 27 39.37 30.78 7.11
N VAL A 28 38.68 31.39 8.09
CA VAL A 28 37.54 32.30 7.85
C VAL A 28 37.82 33.65 8.49
N GLY A 29 37.65 34.73 7.74
CA GLY A 29 38.03 36.08 8.14
C GLY A 29 39.52 36.20 8.47
N SER A 30 39.83 36.74 9.64
CA SER A 30 41.20 36.86 10.17
C SER A 30 41.65 35.67 11.02
N SER A 31 40.81 34.64 11.17
CA SER A 31 41.13 33.44 11.93
C SER A 31 42.22 32.63 11.25
N ARG A 32 43.20 32.17 12.03
CA ARG A 32 44.19 31.16 11.57
C ARG A 32 43.71 29.71 11.79
N ASP A 33 42.65 29.52 12.58
CA ASP A 33 42.03 28.20 12.80
C ASP A 33 41.38 27.69 11.50
N THR A 34 41.40 26.37 11.30
CA THR A 34 40.65 25.70 10.23
C THR A 34 39.19 25.54 10.62
N TRP A 35 38.30 26.08 9.80
CA TRP A 35 36.85 25.96 9.90
C TRP A 35 36.30 25.08 8.80
N LEU A 36 35.25 24.35 9.11
CA LEU A 36 34.41 23.65 8.15
C LEU A 36 33.24 24.57 7.79
N GLY A 37 33.10 24.89 6.52
CA GLY A 37 31.86 25.43 5.98
C GLY A 37 30.90 24.29 5.69
N ILE A 38 29.82 24.20 6.43
CA ILE A 38 28.82 23.13 6.34
C ILE A 38 27.56 23.72 5.73
N ASP A 39 26.98 22.98 4.79
CA ASP A 39 25.65 23.23 4.23
C ASP A 39 24.71 22.19 4.83
N TRP A 40 23.79 22.63 5.70
CA TRP A 40 22.89 21.76 6.45
C TRP A 40 21.74 21.27 5.58
N ASP A 41 21.30 20.03 5.82
CA ASP A 41 20.12 19.48 5.18
C ASP A 41 18.86 20.25 5.62
N GLU A 42 18.79 20.69 6.89
CA GLU A 42 17.76 21.61 7.36
C GLU A 42 18.19 23.10 7.20
N PRO A 43 17.50 23.89 6.35
CA PRO A 43 17.90 25.27 6.09
C PRO A 43 17.81 26.21 7.29
N GLU A 44 16.95 25.88 8.26
CA GLU A 44 16.72 26.65 9.48
C GLU A 44 17.87 26.52 10.50
N ARG A 45 18.70 25.46 10.39
CA ARG A 45 19.85 25.25 11.27
C ARG A 45 21.00 26.22 10.95
N GLY A 46 21.13 26.59 9.68
CA GLY A 46 22.21 27.46 9.25
C GLY A 46 21.95 28.95 9.57
N ARG A 47 22.88 29.80 9.13
CA ARG A 47 22.86 31.24 9.42
C ARG A 47 23.13 32.12 8.21
N HIS A 48 23.71 31.56 7.15
CA HIS A 48 24.18 32.31 5.99
C HIS A 48 24.22 31.43 4.74
N ASN A 49 24.59 32.00 3.60
CA ASN A 49 24.70 31.32 2.31
C ASN A 49 26.15 30.86 1.99
N GLY A 50 27.02 30.84 3.00
CA GLY A 50 28.46 30.54 2.89
C GLY A 50 29.33 31.78 2.71
N THR A 51 28.77 32.97 3.00
CA THR A 51 29.53 34.22 3.15
C THR A 51 29.88 34.50 4.60
N HIS A 52 31.00 35.18 4.81
CA HIS A 52 31.36 35.79 6.09
C HIS A 52 32.00 37.16 5.83
N ASN A 53 31.46 38.22 6.44
CA ASN A 53 31.91 39.61 6.28
C ASN A 53 32.06 40.06 4.81
N GLY A 54 31.10 39.71 3.96
CA GLY A 54 31.10 40.08 2.53
C GLY A 54 31.99 39.21 1.63
N VAL A 55 32.77 38.27 2.19
CA VAL A 55 33.58 37.31 1.43
C VAL A 55 32.80 36.01 1.26
N GLN A 56 32.68 35.51 0.03
CA GLN A 56 32.08 34.21 -0.27
C GLN A 56 33.14 33.11 -0.19
N TYR A 57 32.96 32.15 0.72
CA TYR A 57 33.87 31.00 0.87
C TYR A 57 33.39 29.77 0.09
N PHE A 58 32.08 29.53 0.11
CA PHE A 58 31.40 28.47 -0.63
C PHE A 58 29.95 28.86 -0.87
N LYS A 59 29.28 28.28 -1.85
CA LYS A 59 27.85 28.52 -2.10
C LYS A 59 27.01 27.43 -1.44
N ALA A 60 26.16 27.82 -0.51
CA ALA A 60 25.19 26.93 0.13
C ALA A 60 23.96 26.70 -0.76
N ALA A 61 23.22 25.62 -0.52
CA ALA A 61 21.98 25.29 -1.22
C ALA A 61 20.90 26.36 -1.02
N GLN A 62 20.81 26.93 0.20
CA GLN A 62 19.85 27.98 0.53
C GLN A 62 20.52 29.20 1.16
N ALA A 63 19.77 30.31 1.22
CA ALA A 63 20.27 31.59 1.72
C ALA A 63 20.72 31.54 3.19
N THR A 64 20.15 30.62 3.97
CA THR A 64 20.44 30.46 5.40
C THR A 64 20.96 29.08 5.74
N SER A 65 21.14 28.14 4.81
CA SER A 65 21.44 26.74 5.18
C SER A 65 22.87 26.49 5.65
N ALA A 66 23.79 27.46 5.52
CA ALA A 66 25.19 27.24 5.85
C ALA A 66 25.63 27.75 7.23
N SER A 67 26.66 27.13 7.79
CA SER A 67 27.37 27.57 9.00
C SER A 67 28.87 27.27 8.92
N PHE A 68 29.68 28.05 9.62
CA PHE A 68 31.07 27.70 9.89
C PHE A 68 31.20 27.04 11.27
N VAL A 69 31.76 25.83 11.31
CA VAL A 69 31.94 25.04 12.53
C VAL A 69 33.39 24.55 12.64
N LYS A 70 33.90 24.44 13.87
CA LYS A 70 35.23 23.86 14.11
C LYS A 70 35.20 22.36 13.86
N ALA A 71 36.19 21.83 13.14
CA ALA A 71 36.26 20.41 12.80
C ALA A 71 36.22 19.46 14.02
N SER A 72 36.69 19.90 15.18
CA SER A 72 36.67 19.10 16.42
C SER A 72 35.27 18.89 17.02
N ARG A 73 34.26 19.60 16.53
CA ARG A 73 32.88 19.48 17.05
C ARG A 73 32.00 18.54 16.24
N VAL A 74 32.38 18.26 14.99
CA VAL A 74 31.54 17.48 14.09
C VAL A 74 31.87 16.00 14.20
N ASN A 75 30.84 15.17 14.07
CA ASN A 75 30.98 13.74 13.88
C ASN A 75 31.16 13.46 12.38
N ALA A 76 32.37 13.06 11.99
CA ALA A 76 32.70 12.71 10.60
C ALA A 76 32.28 11.27 10.23
N GLY A 77 31.69 10.54 11.18
CA GLY A 77 31.28 9.16 11.04
C GLY A 77 32.40 8.14 11.14
N ILE A 78 31.98 6.87 11.06
CA ILE A 78 32.83 5.68 11.18
C ILE A 78 32.78 4.84 9.90
N GLY A 79 33.74 3.92 9.77
CA GLY A 79 33.76 2.95 8.68
C GLY A 79 32.62 1.94 8.78
N LEU A 80 32.21 1.37 7.64
CA LEU A 80 31.10 0.41 7.59
C LEU A 80 31.32 -0.79 8.50
N LEU A 81 32.49 -1.43 8.44
CA LEU A 81 32.77 -2.60 9.26
C LEU A 81 32.77 -2.26 10.75
N GLU A 82 33.34 -1.11 11.12
CA GLU A 82 33.31 -0.63 12.49
C GLU A 82 31.87 -0.43 12.96
N GLY A 83 31.00 0.18 12.15
CA GLY A 83 29.58 0.35 12.48
C GLY A 83 28.84 -0.97 12.70
N ILE A 84 29.13 -1.99 11.88
CA ILE A 84 28.57 -3.34 12.04
C ILE A 84 29.07 -3.97 13.34
N ILE A 85 30.37 -3.91 13.60
CA ILE A 85 30.97 -4.47 14.82
C ILE A 85 30.40 -3.76 16.05
N GLN A 86 30.33 -2.43 16.07
CA GLN A 86 29.74 -1.68 17.17
C GLN A 86 28.27 -2.07 17.40
N ARG A 87 27.48 -2.24 16.34
CA ARG A 87 26.06 -2.58 16.47
C ARG A 87 25.82 -4.02 16.95
N TYR A 88 26.62 -4.98 16.49
CA TYR A 88 26.34 -6.41 16.66
C TYR A 88 27.29 -7.14 17.62
N THR A 89 28.40 -6.51 18.03
CA THR A 89 29.38 -7.14 18.93
C THR A 89 29.58 -6.37 20.23
N ALA A 90 29.13 -5.11 20.31
CA ALA A 90 29.21 -4.35 21.55
C ALA A 90 28.54 -5.09 22.72
N PRO A 91 29.13 -5.06 23.92
CA PRO A 91 28.45 -5.50 25.13
C PRO A 91 27.39 -4.45 25.49
N THR A 92 26.20 -4.55 24.90
CA THR A 92 25.04 -3.83 25.41
C THR A 92 24.31 -4.72 26.42
N ASP A 93 24.10 -4.18 27.62
CA ASP A 93 23.13 -4.70 28.61
C ASP A 93 21.69 -4.53 28.12
N ASP A 94 21.48 -3.74 27.05
CA ASP A 94 20.21 -3.56 26.40
C ASP A 94 20.16 -4.36 25.09
N PHE A 95 19.33 -5.40 25.14
CA PHE A 95 18.96 -6.20 23.99
C PHE A 95 18.31 -5.33 22.90
N CYS A 96 18.67 -5.64 21.67
CA CYS A 96 17.93 -5.30 20.46
C CYS A 96 16.46 -5.72 20.62
N GLY A 97 15.56 -4.77 20.83
CA GLY A 97 14.17 -4.78 20.32
C GLY A 97 13.23 -5.96 20.66
N LEU A 98 13.63 -6.93 21.47
CA LEU A 98 12.77 -8.00 21.99
C LEU A 98 12.65 -7.83 23.50
N SER A 99 11.42 -7.74 23.99
CA SER A 99 11.16 -7.55 25.41
C SER A 99 11.59 -8.79 26.21
N GLN A 100 12.14 -8.59 27.42
CA GLN A 100 12.51 -9.65 28.37
C GLN A 100 11.37 -10.65 28.68
N ALA A 101 10.12 -10.32 28.34
CA ALA A 101 8.96 -11.17 28.54
C ALA A 101 8.90 -12.37 27.56
N GLU A 102 9.61 -12.34 26.44
CA GLU A 102 9.57 -13.39 25.41
C GLU A 102 10.72 -14.41 25.50
N LEU A 103 11.77 -14.11 26.28
CA LEU A 103 12.89 -15.03 26.55
C LEU A 103 12.71 -15.88 27.81
N ALA A 104 11.56 -15.76 28.48
CA ALA A 104 11.20 -16.55 29.64
C ALA A 104 10.32 -17.73 29.24
N PHE A 105 10.81 -18.60 28.35
CA PHE A 105 10.31 -19.97 28.29
C PHE A 105 11.46 -20.95 28.06
N GLU A 106 11.49 -21.94 28.95
CA GLU A 106 12.33 -23.15 29.00
C GLU A 106 13.71 -23.03 29.66
N GLY A 107 13.83 -23.67 30.84
CA GLY A 107 15.05 -24.40 31.17
C GLY A 107 15.70 -24.15 32.54
N ASP A 108 15.07 -24.74 33.56
CA ASP A 108 15.73 -25.42 34.69
C ASP A 108 16.24 -24.61 35.90
N HIS A 109 15.73 -25.05 37.05
CA HIS A 109 16.04 -24.57 38.39
C HIS A 109 17.32 -25.25 38.88
N ASN A 110 18.44 -24.54 38.88
CA ASN A 110 19.51 -24.89 39.80
C ASN A 110 20.22 -23.64 40.35
N ARG A 111 19.91 -23.32 41.60
CA ARG A 111 20.59 -22.31 42.41
C ARG A 111 21.89 -22.96 42.89
N ASP A 112 23.01 -22.72 42.21
CA ASP A 112 24.39 -22.69 42.74
C ASP A 112 25.46 -22.78 41.61
N ALA A 113 25.40 -21.88 40.63
CA ALA A 113 26.50 -21.71 39.68
C ALA A 113 27.33 -20.48 40.05
N LYS A 114 28.56 -20.69 40.52
CA LYS A 114 29.58 -19.65 40.70
C LYS A 114 29.75 -18.87 39.39
N PRO A 115 29.89 -17.53 39.42
CA PRO A 115 30.10 -16.75 38.20
C PRO A 115 31.45 -17.15 37.61
N ILE A 116 31.43 -17.73 36.43
CA ILE A 116 32.65 -18.03 35.69
C ILE A 116 33.12 -16.69 35.10
N GLU A 117 34.19 -16.12 35.67
CA GLU A 117 34.96 -15.02 35.08
C GLU A 117 35.67 -15.54 33.82
N LEU A 118 34.95 -15.56 32.70
CA LEU A 118 35.50 -15.85 31.37
C LEU A 118 35.61 -14.55 30.58
N PHE A 119 36.85 -14.05 30.56
CA PHE A 119 37.49 -13.09 29.64
C PHE A 119 36.61 -12.58 28.48
N GLY A 120 36.36 -11.28 28.45
CA GLY A 120 35.59 -10.59 27.41
C GLY A 120 36.05 -10.86 25.97
N MET A 121 37.31 -11.27 25.76
CA MET A 121 37.83 -11.63 24.44
C MET A 121 37.18 -12.88 23.82
N VAL A 122 36.75 -13.86 24.63
CA VAL A 122 36.09 -15.08 24.13
C VAL A 122 34.68 -14.79 23.63
N LYS A 123 33.94 -13.92 24.34
CA LYS A 123 32.60 -13.45 23.93
C LYS A 123 32.66 -12.61 22.67
N THR A 124 33.66 -11.74 22.53
CA THR A 124 33.86 -10.94 21.32
C THR A 124 34.21 -11.82 20.11
N ALA A 125 35.08 -12.83 20.26
CA ALA A 125 35.40 -13.76 19.18
C ALA A 125 34.19 -14.62 18.75
N GLN A 126 33.39 -15.09 19.71
CA GLN A 126 32.13 -15.79 19.41
C GLN A 126 31.13 -14.88 18.68
N ARG A 127 30.96 -13.63 19.11
CA ARG A 127 30.06 -12.66 18.44
C ARG A 127 30.55 -12.28 17.04
N ILE A 128 31.86 -12.15 16.86
CA ILE A 128 32.45 -11.96 15.52
C ILE A 128 32.19 -13.18 14.64
N SER A 129 32.24 -14.41 15.18
CA SER A 129 31.87 -15.61 14.42
C SER A 129 30.37 -15.65 14.04
N GLN A 130 29.49 -15.05 14.86
CA GLN A 130 28.06 -14.92 14.55
C GLN A 130 27.81 -13.97 13.37
N LEU A 131 28.70 -13.00 13.11
CA LEU A 131 28.58 -12.14 11.93
C LEU A 131 28.51 -12.95 10.63
N ALA A 132 29.23 -14.07 10.55
CA ALA A 132 29.23 -14.91 9.35
C ALA A 132 27.86 -15.54 9.04
N THR A 133 26.99 -15.63 10.05
CA THR A 133 25.62 -16.17 9.93
C THR A 133 24.56 -15.10 9.67
N LEU A 134 24.91 -13.81 9.76
CA LEU A 134 23.96 -12.73 9.56
C LEU A 134 23.51 -12.65 8.09
N GLN A 135 22.20 -12.66 7.90
CA GLN A 135 21.56 -12.46 6.59
C GLN A 135 21.06 -11.03 6.39
N SER A 136 20.79 -10.31 7.49
CA SER A 136 20.28 -8.94 7.47
C SER A 136 21.04 -8.09 8.48
N VAL A 137 21.55 -6.93 8.05
CA VAL A 137 22.28 -5.97 8.85
C VAL A 137 21.57 -4.62 8.78
N LEU A 138 21.20 -4.08 9.94
CA LEU A 138 20.47 -2.83 10.11
C LEU A 138 21.35 -1.80 10.81
N LEU A 139 21.80 -0.80 10.05
CA LEU A 139 22.63 0.31 10.52
C LEU A 139 21.89 1.65 10.51
N THR A 140 20.55 1.61 10.52
CA THR A 140 19.73 2.81 10.51
C THR A 140 20.12 3.77 11.65
N GLY A 141 20.47 5.01 11.31
CA GLY A 141 20.84 6.04 12.29
C GLY A 141 22.25 5.89 12.87
N VAL A 142 23.02 4.86 12.51
CA VAL A 142 24.44 4.75 12.87
C VAL A 142 25.22 5.70 11.94
N PRO A 143 26.15 6.53 12.43
CA PRO A 143 26.86 7.52 11.62
C PRO A 143 27.95 6.85 10.76
N VAL A 144 27.59 5.86 9.95
CA VAL A 144 28.50 5.22 8.99
C VAL A 144 28.67 6.15 7.80
N ALA A 145 29.90 6.53 7.51
CA ALA A 145 30.20 7.54 6.49
C ALA A 145 30.84 6.97 5.23
N PHE A 146 31.61 5.88 5.35
CA PHE A 146 32.37 5.35 4.23
C PHE A 146 32.65 3.85 4.34
N CYS A 147 33.06 3.28 3.20
CA CYS A 147 33.67 1.94 3.15
C CYS A 147 35.08 2.06 2.55
N SER A 148 36.09 1.87 3.40
CA SER A 148 37.48 1.82 2.94
C SER A 148 37.75 0.54 2.14
N THR A 149 38.91 0.47 1.49
CA THR A 149 39.36 -0.75 0.80
C THR A 149 39.65 -1.89 1.78
N GLU A 150 40.14 -1.56 2.97
CA GLU A 150 40.38 -2.52 4.05
C GLU A 150 39.04 -3.09 4.54
N ASP A 151 38.06 -2.22 4.82
CA ASP A 151 36.69 -2.63 5.17
C ASP A 151 36.11 -3.58 4.13
N ALA A 152 36.20 -3.23 2.84
CA ALA A 152 35.65 -4.04 1.76
C ALA A 152 36.24 -5.45 1.71
N SER A 153 37.55 -5.59 1.94
CA SER A 153 38.19 -6.91 1.97
C SER A 153 37.70 -7.76 3.15
N GLU A 154 37.59 -7.16 4.34
CA GLU A 154 37.14 -7.84 5.54
C GLU A 154 35.64 -8.17 5.53
N LEU A 155 34.80 -7.31 4.94
CA LEU A 155 33.35 -7.53 4.83
C LEU A 155 33.04 -8.86 4.15
N SER A 156 33.72 -9.15 3.03
CA SER A 156 33.52 -10.41 2.29
C SER A 156 33.83 -11.65 3.15
N SER A 157 34.82 -11.56 4.03
CA SER A 157 35.24 -12.66 4.92
C SER A 157 34.36 -12.82 6.16
N ARG A 158 33.86 -11.71 6.71
CA ARG A 158 33.09 -11.67 7.96
C ARG A 158 31.59 -11.81 7.75
N LEU A 159 31.07 -11.47 6.56
CA LEU A 159 29.64 -11.43 6.24
C LEU A 159 29.30 -12.18 4.93
N PRO A 160 29.74 -13.44 4.74
CA PRO A 160 29.52 -14.18 3.49
C PRO A 160 28.04 -14.47 3.20
N SER A 161 27.20 -14.55 4.24
CA SER A 161 25.78 -14.90 4.14
C SER A 161 24.85 -13.68 4.02
N LEU A 162 25.40 -12.47 3.99
CA LEU A 162 24.61 -11.25 4.04
C LEU A 162 23.83 -11.03 2.75
N THR A 163 22.50 -10.91 2.89
CA THR A 163 21.57 -10.68 1.77
C THR A 163 20.88 -9.33 1.85
N GLU A 164 20.81 -8.72 3.03
CA GLU A 164 20.12 -7.45 3.24
C GLU A 164 21.01 -6.49 4.03
N LEU A 165 21.16 -5.27 3.52
CA LEU A 165 21.92 -4.21 4.17
C LEU A 165 21.10 -2.93 4.19
N ASP A 166 20.82 -2.44 5.41
CA ASP A 166 20.15 -1.17 5.63
C ASP A 166 21.15 -0.12 6.12
N LEU A 167 21.39 0.88 5.26
CA LEU A 167 22.22 2.07 5.49
C LEU A 167 21.36 3.34 5.51
N SER A 168 20.08 3.24 5.87
CA SER A 168 19.19 4.39 5.94
C SER A 168 19.60 5.37 7.04
N LEU A 169 19.42 6.68 6.82
CA LEU A 169 19.79 7.72 7.78
C LEU A 169 21.23 7.57 8.30
N THR A 170 22.18 7.43 7.38
CA THR A 170 23.62 7.35 7.67
C THR A 170 24.35 8.57 7.05
N LEU A 171 25.68 8.55 7.06
CA LEU A 171 26.53 9.59 6.48
C LEU A 171 27.05 9.21 5.08
N PHE A 172 26.56 8.11 4.49
CA PHE A 172 26.92 7.76 3.11
C PHE A 172 26.46 8.84 2.13
N HIS A 173 27.35 9.20 1.21
CA HIS A 173 27.12 10.20 0.17
C HIS A 173 27.56 9.74 -1.23
N ASP A 174 28.61 8.93 -1.32
CA ASP A 174 29.33 8.63 -2.55
C ASP A 174 28.98 7.26 -3.15
N TRP A 175 28.63 7.24 -4.44
CA TRP A 175 28.30 6.03 -5.19
C TRP A 175 29.49 5.09 -5.42
N VAL A 176 30.72 5.60 -5.49
CA VAL A 176 31.95 4.81 -5.61
C VAL A 176 32.14 3.95 -4.36
N GLU A 177 31.88 4.51 -3.19
CA GLU A 177 31.95 3.78 -1.92
C GLU A 177 30.83 2.74 -1.83
N LEU A 178 29.61 3.10 -2.24
CA LEU A 178 28.47 2.16 -2.28
C LEU A 178 28.70 1.00 -3.26
N ALA A 179 29.30 1.26 -4.43
CA ALA A 179 29.66 0.22 -5.38
C ALA A 179 30.72 -0.73 -4.81
N ARG A 180 31.68 -0.19 -4.03
CA ARG A 180 32.67 -1.00 -3.31
C ARG A 180 32.00 -1.92 -2.27
N VAL A 181 31.00 -1.43 -1.55
CA VAL A 181 30.20 -2.23 -0.60
C VAL A 181 29.44 -3.33 -1.34
N ALA A 182 28.73 -3.00 -2.41
CA ALA A 182 27.96 -3.96 -3.19
C ALA A 182 28.85 -5.06 -3.80
N LYS A 183 30.04 -4.69 -4.29
CA LYS A 183 31.06 -5.64 -4.76
C LYS A 183 31.59 -6.55 -3.66
N ALA A 184 31.85 -6.00 -2.46
CA ALA A 184 32.35 -6.77 -1.32
C ALA A 184 31.33 -7.82 -0.81
N LEU A 185 30.05 -7.64 -1.12
CA LEU A 185 28.94 -8.45 -0.65
C LEU A 185 28.21 -9.09 -1.85
N PRO A 186 28.76 -10.15 -2.46
CA PRO A 186 28.23 -10.72 -3.71
C PRO A 186 26.83 -11.36 -3.58
N ASN A 187 26.42 -11.69 -2.35
CA ASN A 187 25.10 -12.24 -2.04
C ASN A 187 24.07 -11.17 -1.67
N LEU A 188 24.43 -9.88 -1.70
CA LEU A 188 23.55 -8.78 -1.34
C LEU A 188 22.41 -8.66 -2.36
N ARG A 189 21.17 -8.76 -1.86
CA ARG A 189 19.93 -8.69 -2.65
C ARG A 189 19.12 -7.45 -2.32
N VAL A 190 19.12 -7.02 -1.07
CA VAL A 190 18.35 -5.86 -0.60
C VAL A 190 19.30 -4.80 -0.09
N LEU A 191 19.23 -3.61 -0.67
CA LEU A 191 19.98 -2.44 -0.22
C LEU A 191 19.03 -1.29 0.07
N ASN A 192 19.03 -0.81 1.31
CA ASN A 192 18.26 0.36 1.72
C ASN A 192 19.20 1.55 1.99
N LEU A 193 18.99 2.65 1.27
CA LEU A 193 19.75 3.90 1.35
C LEU A 193 18.85 5.08 1.72
N SER A 194 17.65 4.81 2.22
CA SER A 194 16.64 5.84 2.49
C SER A 194 17.13 6.91 3.46
N GLN A 195 16.63 8.14 3.33
CA GLN A 195 16.95 9.26 4.21
C GLN A 195 18.44 9.67 4.23
N ASN A 196 19.21 9.30 3.20
CA ASN A 196 20.53 9.88 2.95
C ASN A 196 20.44 10.97 1.88
N VAL A 197 21.34 11.95 1.89
CA VAL A 197 21.51 12.85 0.74
C VAL A 197 22.68 12.35 -0.08
N LEU A 198 22.39 11.62 -1.16
CA LEU A 198 23.41 11.05 -2.04
C LEU A 198 23.85 12.07 -3.09
N ALA A 199 25.09 11.95 -3.57
CA ALA A 199 25.55 12.70 -4.73
C ALA A 199 24.70 12.33 -5.96
N SER A 200 24.68 13.19 -6.98
CA SER A 200 24.03 12.83 -8.25
C SER A 200 24.72 11.61 -8.87
N PRO A 201 23.99 10.55 -9.24
CA PRO A 201 24.56 9.41 -9.96
C PRO A 201 24.83 9.70 -11.45
N VAL A 202 24.51 10.89 -11.96
CA VAL A 202 24.76 11.22 -13.38
C VAL A 202 26.26 11.22 -13.67
N GLY A 203 26.68 10.43 -14.66
CA GLY A 203 28.09 10.27 -15.02
C GLY A 203 28.85 9.30 -14.11
N PHE A 204 28.20 8.74 -13.09
CA PHE A 204 28.78 7.66 -12.29
C PHE A 204 28.82 6.38 -13.12
N VAL A 205 30.01 5.79 -13.23
CA VAL A 205 30.24 4.48 -13.82
C VAL A 205 30.90 3.61 -12.75
N PRO A 206 30.27 2.53 -12.30
CA PRO A 206 30.90 1.65 -11.33
C PRO A 206 32.08 0.91 -11.97
N ASP A 207 33.16 0.76 -11.21
CA ASP A 207 34.29 -0.11 -11.54
C ASP A 207 34.43 -1.15 -10.42
N PRO A 208 34.07 -2.42 -10.65
CA PRO A 208 33.61 -3.02 -11.92
C PRO A 208 32.16 -2.68 -12.27
N ALA A 209 31.80 -2.78 -13.55
CA ALA A 209 30.47 -2.40 -14.07
C ALA A 209 29.30 -3.20 -13.45
N ASP A 210 29.56 -4.40 -12.97
CA ASP A 210 28.59 -5.33 -12.38
C ASP A 210 28.48 -5.23 -10.85
N SER A 211 29.00 -4.15 -10.23
CA SER A 211 29.00 -3.97 -8.77
C SER A 211 27.61 -4.12 -8.13
N PHE A 212 26.53 -3.79 -8.83
CA PHE A 212 25.14 -3.92 -8.36
C PHE A 212 24.39 -5.12 -8.96
N GLY A 213 25.10 -6.06 -9.58
CA GLY A 213 24.56 -7.17 -10.37
C GLY A 213 23.76 -8.22 -9.58
N SER A 214 23.91 -8.27 -8.26
CA SER A 214 23.16 -9.18 -7.38
C SER A 214 21.88 -8.58 -6.79
N LEU A 215 21.69 -7.25 -6.89
CA LEU A 215 20.57 -6.57 -6.23
C LEU A 215 19.22 -6.93 -6.86
N GLU A 216 18.29 -7.34 -6.01
CA GLU A 216 16.89 -7.61 -6.33
C GLU A 216 15.95 -6.52 -5.80
N SER A 217 16.35 -5.78 -4.76
CA SER A 217 15.54 -4.76 -4.11
C SER A 217 16.38 -3.54 -3.75
N LEU A 218 16.01 -2.37 -4.26
CA LEU A 218 16.68 -1.10 -3.99
C LEU A 218 15.68 -0.11 -3.39
N VAL A 219 15.98 0.39 -2.20
CA VAL A 219 15.13 1.35 -1.47
C VAL A 219 15.86 2.67 -1.34
N LEU A 220 15.33 3.71 -1.98
CA LEU A 220 15.89 5.06 -2.09
C LEU A 220 14.85 6.10 -1.64
N ASN A 221 14.16 5.84 -0.53
CA ASN A 221 13.10 6.74 -0.08
C ASN A 221 13.70 8.01 0.54
N LYS A 222 13.16 9.18 0.21
CA LYS A 222 13.61 10.48 0.75
C LYS A 222 15.12 10.70 0.58
N VAL A 223 15.64 10.43 -0.61
CA VAL A 223 17.04 10.66 -0.98
C VAL A 223 17.24 11.97 -1.76
N GLY A 224 16.17 12.47 -2.38
CA GLY A 224 16.17 13.70 -3.18
C GLY A 224 16.58 13.47 -4.63
N LEU A 225 16.51 12.23 -5.12
CA LEU A 225 16.81 11.89 -6.53
C LEU A 225 15.66 12.27 -7.46
N ASP A 226 16.00 12.63 -8.70
CA ASP A 226 15.04 12.74 -9.80
C ASP A 226 14.90 11.43 -10.59
N TRP A 227 14.01 11.41 -11.58
CA TRP A 227 13.76 10.20 -12.37
C TRP A 227 14.95 9.77 -13.26
N PRO A 228 15.60 10.66 -14.05
CA PRO A 228 16.83 10.32 -14.77
C PRO A 228 17.96 9.74 -13.90
N GLU A 229 18.14 10.26 -12.69
CA GLU A 229 19.09 9.73 -11.71
C GLU A 229 18.70 8.32 -11.27
N CYS A 230 17.41 8.09 -10.97
CA CYS A 230 16.90 6.76 -10.67
C CYS A 230 17.07 5.78 -11.84
N LEU A 231 16.85 6.22 -13.09
CA LEU A 231 17.08 5.40 -14.28
C LEU A 231 18.55 4.99 -14.41
N THR A 232 19.48 5.91 -14.11
CA THR A 232 20.92 5.63 -14.13
C THR A 232 21.26 4.49 -13.17
N LEU A 233 20.74 4.54 -11.94
CA LEU A 233 20.93 3.48 -10.94
C LEU A 233 20.25 2.17 -11.35
N TRP A 234 19.04 2.24 -11.89
CA TRP A 234 18.30 1.05 -12.33
C TRP A 234 19.03 0.33 -13.46
N ARG A 235 19.72 1.04 -14.37
CA ARG A 235 20.56 0.40 -15.41
C ARG A 235 21.69 -0.43 -14.84
N LEU A 236 22.21 -0.09 -13.66
CA LEU A 236 23.31 -0.81 -13.01
C LEU A 236 22.86 -2.07 -12.28
N ALA A 237 21.55 -2.23 -12.02
CA ALA A 237 20.96 -3.34 -11.29
C ALA A 237 20.07 -4.22 -12.21
N PRO A 238 20.66 -5.15 -13.00
CA PRO A 238 19.93 -5.94 -13.99
C PRO A 238 18.92 -6.94 -13.40
N LYS A 239 19.10 -7.36 -12.14
CA LYS A 239 18.22 -8.33 -11.44
C LYS A 239 17.13 -7.66 -10.60
N LEU A 240 16.96 -6.34 -10.72
CA LEU A 240 16.06 -5.59 -9.85
C LEU A 240 14.59 -6.01 -10.04
N ARG A 241 13.94 -6.38 -8.94
CA ARG A 241 12.52 -6.79 -8.87
C ARG A 241 11.70 -5.80 -8.07
N ARG A 242 12.31 -5.09 -7.13
CA ARG A 242 11.64 -4.05 -6.32
C ARG A 242 12.44 -2.76 -6.35
N LEU A 243 11.74 -1.66 -6.61
CA LEU A 243 12.30 -0.33 -6.60
C LEU A 243 11.39 0.59 -5.80
N ALA A 244 11.90 1.10 -4.68
CA ALA A 244 11.17 2.03 -3.83
C ALA A 244 11.82 3.42 -3.88
N LEU A 245 11.04 4.41 -4.31
CA LEU A 245 11.46 5.78 -4.58
C LEU A 245 10.55 6.78 -3.88
N SER A 246 9.94 6.42 -2.75
CA SER A 246 8.95 7.25 -2.09
C SER A 246 9.57 8.55 -1.55
N HIS A 247 8.79 9.64 -1.48
CA HIS A 247 9.23 10.94 -0.94
C HIS A 247 10.47 11.54 -1.62
N ASN A 248 10.63 11.36 -2.92
CA ASN A 248 11.68 12.01 -3.71
C ASN A 248 11.14 13.24 -4.46
N ALA A 249 11.95 13.80 -5.36
CA ALA A 249 11.61 14.98 -6.15
C ALA A 249 11.15 14.61 -7.58
N ILE A 250 10.57 13.41 -7.76
CA ILE A 250 10.20 12.92 -9.09
C ILE A 250 8.92 13.63 -9.56
N SER A 251 9.04 14.44 -10.60
CA SER A 251 7.90 15.15 -11.19
C SER A 251 7.36 14.49 -12.46
N ALA A 252 8.23 13.87 -13.25
CA ALA A 252 7.87 13.24 -14.51
C ALA A 252 8.61 11.92 -14.69
N VAL A 253 7.90 10.91 -15.21
CA VAL A 253 8.45 9.59 -15.50
C VAL A 253 8.72 9.49 -17.00
N THR A 254 9.79 10.14 -17.45
CA THR A 254 10.18 10.24 -18.86
C THR A 254 11.45 9.45 -19.18
N GLY A 255 11.71 9.22 -20.46
CA GLY A 255 12.92 8.57 -20.94
C GLY A 255 12.83 7.05 -21.06
N ASP A 256 13.93 6.45 -21.50
CA ASP A 256 13.96 5.02 -21.79
C ASP A 256 14.23 4.18 -20.56
N LEU A 257 13.28 3.31 -20.23
CA LEU A 257 13.47 2.29 -19.21
C LEU A 257 14.57 1.30 -19.64
N PRO A 258 15.35 0.75 -18.69
CA PRO A 258 16.30 -0.32 -18.98
C PRO A 258 15.62 -1.54 -19.62
N GLU A 259 16.35 -2.31 -20.44
CA GLU A 259 15.81 -3.52 -21.08
C GLU A 259 15.27 -4.53 -20.06
N HIS A 260 15.95 -4.66 -18.92
CA HIS A 260 15.57 -5.52 -17.80
C HIS A 260 14.45 -4.95 -16.92
N ALA A 261 13.93 -3.75 -17.19
CA ALA A 261 12.79 -3.19 -16.47
C ALA A 261 11.54 -4.07 -16.55
N ALA A 262 11.45 -4.90 -17.59
CA ALA A 262 10.38 -5.88 -17.76
C ALA A 262 10.30 -6.92 -16.61
N ASN A 263 11.35 -7.10 -15.82
CA ASN A 263 11.41 -8.02 -14.68
C ASN A 263 10.93 -7.39 -13.36
N LEU A 264 10.69 -6.07 -13.33
CA LEU A 264 10.27 -5.37 -12.12
C LEU A 264 8.88 -5.84 -11.69
N LEU A 265 8.75 -6.19 -10.41
CA LEU A 265 7.52 -6.68 -9.78
C LEU A 265 6.86 -5.63 -8.91
N GLU A 266 7.64 -4.75 -8.27
CA GLU A 266 7.13 -3.74 -7.34
C GLU A 266 7.81 -2.40 -7.61
N LEU A 267 6.98 -1.37 -7.78
CA LEU A 267 7.41 0.00 -7.96
C LEU A 267 6.66 0.90 -6.96
N ASP A 268 7.41 1.55 -6.09
CA ASP A 268 6.89 2.54 -5.17
C ASP A 268 7.34 3.94 -5.57
N LEU A 269 6.38 4.78 -5.94
CA LEU A 269 6.56 6.19 -6.29
C LEU A 269 5.79 7.12 -5.35
N ALA A 270 5.34 6.61 -4.19
CA ALA A 270 4.48 7.37 -3.30
C ALA A 270 5.11 8.70 -2.85
N PHE A 271 4.28 9.71 -2.65
CA PHE A 271 4.68 11.04 -2.18
C PHE A 271 5.72 11.75 -3.08
N ASN A 272 5.70 11.46 -4.38
CA ASN A 272 6.41 12.24 -5.40
C ASN A 272 5.42 13.16 -6.13
N PRO A 273 5.80 14.40 -6.50
CA PRO A 273 4.92 15.36 -7.18
C PRO A 273 4.71 15.01 -8.66
N LEU A 274 4.17 13.83 -8.95
CA LEU A 274 4.01 13.29 -10.30
C LEU A 274 3.00 14.08 -11.14
N ASP A 275 3.32 14.26 -12.42
CA ASP A 275 2.35 14.66 -13.42
C ASP A 275 1.35 13.53 -13.74
N SER A 276 0.18 13.90 -14.23
CA SER A 276 -0.89 12.94 -14.57
C SER A 276 -0.56 12.08 -15.81
N ASN A 277 0.48 12.42 -16.57
CA ASN A 277 0.90 11.69 -17.78
C ASN A 277 1.94 10.60 -17.48
N CYS A 278 2.38 10.46 -16.23
CA CYS A 278 3.42 9.51 -15.82
C CYS A 278 3.13 8.05 -16.20
N MET A 279 1.85 7.69 -16.39
CA MET A 279 1.44 6.34 -16.76
C MET A 279 1.81 5.96 -18.19
N ALA A 280 1.93 6.93 -19.11
CA ALA A 280 2.25 6.64 -20.51
C ALA A 280 3.64 5.98 -20.67
N GLY A 281 4.61 6.38 -19.83
CA GLY A 281 5.95 5.81 -19.82
C GLY A 281 6.04 4.43 -19.15
N LEU A 282 5.07 4.05 -18.31
CA LEU A 282 5.13 2.85 -17.47
C LEU A 282 4.23 1.72 -17.96
N SER A 283 3.03 2.03 -18.46
CA SER A 283 1.93 1.08 -18.63
C SER A 283 2.24 -0.10 -19.56
N CYS A 284 3.01 0.12 -20.62
CA CYS A 284 3.34 -0.91 -21.60
C CYS A 284 4.75 -1.49 -21.42
N ARG A 285 5.58 -0.89 -20.55
CA ARG A 285 7.00 -1.22 -20.43
C ARG A 285 7.34 -2.00 -19.17
N LEU A 286 6.38 -2.14 -18.25
CA LEU A 286 6.49 -2.94 -17.03
C LEU A 286 5.50 -4.11 -17.02
N PRO A 287 5.64 -5.12 -17.91
CA PRO A 287 4.69 -6.22 -18.06
C PRO A 287 4.59 -7.14 -16.83
N SER A 288 5.66 -7.29 -16.04
CA SER A 288 5.68 -8.16 -14.85
C SER A 288 5.27 -7.45 -13.57
N LEU A 289 4.99 -6.15 -13.62
CA LEU A 289 4.68 -5.35 -12.43
C LEU A 289 3.40 -5.86 -11.77
N LYS A 290 3.49 -6.17 -10.47
CA LYS A 290 2.39 -6.68 -9.64
C LYS A 290 1.88 -5.65 -8.65
N LEU A 291 2.78 -4.84 -8.08
CA LEU A 291 2.46 -3.82 -7.10
C LEU A 291 2.92 -2.46 -7.62
N LEU A 292 2.00 -1.51 -7.68
CA LEU A 292 2.31 -0.12 -8.01
C LEU A 292 1.75 0.79 -6.91
N ASN A 293 2.63 1.54 -6.27
CA ASN A 293 2.26 2.51 -5.24
C ASN A 293 2.41 3.94 -5.77
N LEU A 294 1.28 4.63 -5.91
CA LEU A 294 1.17 6.03 -6.34
C LEU A 294 0.43 6.86 -5.26
N ALA A 295 0.51 6.45 -4.00
CA ALA A 295 -0.12 7.17 -2.91
C ALA A 295 0.51 8.56 -2.72
N GLY A 296 -0.28 9.60 -2.47
CA GLY A 296 0.25 10.94 -2.17
C GLY A 296 0.95 11.63 -3.34
N CYS A 297 0.73 11.19 -4.58
CA CYS A 297 1.42 11.69 -5.77
C CYS A 297 0.81 13.00 -6.34
N GLN A 298 -0.23 13.55 -5.71
CA GLN A 298 -0.95 14.75 -6.13
C GLN A 298 -1.66 14.62 -7.49
N LEU A 299 -1.88 13.39 -7.97
CA LEU A 299 -2.51 13.11 -9.26
C LEU A 299 -3.93 13.68 -9.29
N THR A 300 -4.25 14.50 -10.31
CA THR A 300 -5.61 15.00 -10.52
C THR A 300 -6.45 14.05 -11.35
N GLU A 301 -5.80 13.26 -12.20
CA GLU A 301 -6.42 12.24 -13.04
C GLU A 301 -5.49 11.01 -13.14
N PHE A 302 -6.09 9.84 -13.41
CA PHE A 302 -5.36 8.62 -13.75
C PHE A 302 -5.75 8.21 -15.17
N SER A 303 -4.81 8.33 -16.12
CA SER A 303 -5.04 8.01 -17.53
C SER A 303 -4.05 7.00 -18.07
N LEU A 304 -4.57 5.97 -18.74
CA LEU A 304 -3.82 4.94 -19.45
C LEU A 304 -3.86 5.24 -20.95
N PRO A 305 -2.75 5.10 -21.69
CA PRO A 305 -2.72 5.37 -23.12
C PRO A 305 -3.77 4.57 -23.89
N ASP A 306 -4.56 5.19 -24.75
CA ASP A 306 -5.64 4.51 -25.49
C ASP A 306 -5.13 3.39 -26.39
N GLU A 307 -3.92 3.54 -26.95
CA GLU A 307 -3.26 2.55 -27.81
C GLU A 307 -2.79 1.29 -27.05
N ALA A 308 -2.72 1.35 -25.72
CA ALA A 308 -2.29 0.21 -24.91
C ALA A 308 -3.39 -0.87 -24.87
N GLN A 309 -3.20 -1.95 -25.61
CA GLN A 309 -4.16 -3.07 -25.66
C GLN A 309 -4.31 -3.78 -24.30
N ALA A 310 -3.23 -3.88 -23.52
CA ALA A 310 -3.22 -4.48 -22.18
C ALA A 310 -2.21 -3.75 -21.27
N PRO A 311 -2.55 -2.56 -20.74
CA PRO A 311 -1.68 -1.84 -19.82
C PRO A 311 -1.50 -2.64 -18.53
N PHE A 312 -0.27 -2.72 -18.04
CA PHE A 312 0.14 -3.46 -16.85
C PHE A 312 -0.51 -4.87 -16.73
N PRO A 313 -0.17 -5.81 -17.61
CA PRO A 313 -0.86 -7.11 -17.73
C PRO A 313 -0.76 -8.00 -16.48
N SER A 314 0.20 -7.73 -15.57
CA SER A 314 0.39 -8.48 -14.33
C SER A 314 0.02 -7.71 -13.06
N LEU A 315 -0.53 -6.50 -13.15
CA LEU A 315 -0.75 -5.66 -11.97
C LEU A 315 -1.89 -6.19 -11.12
N GLU A 316 -1.58 -6.52 -9.87
CA GLU A 316 -2.47 -7.15 -8.89
C GLU A 316 -2.94 -6.14 -7.83
N SER A 317 -2.07 -5.21 -7.41
CA SER A 317 -2.36 -4.19 -6.41
C SER A 317 -1.94 -2.79 -6.87
N LEU A 318 -2.86 -1.83 -6.69
CA LEU A 318 -2.63 -0.43 -6.98
C LEU A 318 -3.02 0.43 -5.78
N ALA A 319 -2.11 1.28 -5.32
CA ALA A 319 -2.41 2.29 -4.30
C ALA A 319 -2.46 3.68 -4.93
N LEU A 320 -3.60 4.35 -4.78
CA LEU A 320 -3.86 5.71 -5.27
C LEU A 320 -4.34 6.62 -4.13
N SER A 321 -4.12 6.25 -2.87
CA SER A 321 -4.59 7.02 -1.72
C SER A 321 -3.94 8.38 -1.62
N GLY A 322 -4.65 9.39 -1.11
CA GLY A 322 -4.07 10.72 -0.88
C GLY A 322 -3.72 11.48 -2.16
N ASN A 323 -4.42 11.19 -3.27
CA ASN A 323 -4.30 11.96 -4.51
C ASN A 323 -5.43 13.01 -4.61
N ARG A 324 -5.49 13.72 -5.73
CA ARG A 324 -6.48 14.78 -6.01
C ARG A 324 -7.53 14.33 -7.02
N LEU A 325 -7.81 13.02 -7.07
CA LEU A 325 -8.77 12.44 -8.00
C LEU A 325 -10.19 12.88 -7.61
N ALA A 326 -10.82 13.71 -8.44
CA ALA A 326 -12.16 14.25 -8.19
C ALA A 326 -13.27 13.54 -8.98
N ASP A 327 -12.91 12.83 -10.05
CA ASP A 327 -13.85 12.12 -10.91
C ASP A 327 -13.70 10.59 -10.85
N TRP A 328 -14.78 9.91 -11.23
CA TRP A 328 -14.79 8.44 -11.36
C TRP A 328 -14.23 7.97 -12.71
N ALA A 329 -13.87 8.86 -13.65
CA ALA A 329 -13.32 8.46 -14.94
C ALA A 329 -11.95 7.78 -14.77
N SER A 330 -11.15 8.32 -13.84
CA SER A 330 -9.89 7.71 -13.39
C SER A 330 -10.08 6.27 -12.90
N VAL A 331 -11.14 6.00 -12.12
CA VAL A 331 -11.46 4.65 -11.63
C VAL A 331 -11.95 3.75 -12.76
N SER A 332 -12.74 4.29 -13.70
CA SER A 332 -13.22 3.54 -14.86
C SER A 332 -12.09 3.08 -15.78
N GLN A 333 -11.00 3.85 -15.89
CA GLN A 333 -9.80 3.45 -16.63
C GLN A 333 -9.16 2.17 -16.05
N LEU A 334 -9.26 1.96 -14.74
CA LEU A 334 -8.72 0.77 -14.07
C LEU A 334 -9.43 -0.53 -14.51
N HIS A 335 -10.60 -0.45 -15.14
CA HIS A 335 -11.27 -1.60 -15.75
C HIS A 335 -10.42 -2.26 -16.85
N ARG A 336 -9.51 -1.51 -17.48
CA ARG A 336 -8.59 -2.02 -18.51
C ARG A 336 -7.46 -2.89 -17.95
N LEU A 337 -7.26 -2.89 -16.62
CA LEU A 337 -6.21 -3.65 -15.96
C LEU A 337 -6.67 -5.10 -15.72
N PRO A 338 -6.06 -6.10 -16.38
CA PRO A 338 -6.67 -7.42 -16.44
C PRO A 338 -6.58 -8.22 -15.14
N LYS A 339 -5.59 -7.98 -14.28
CA LYS A 339 -5.37 -8.74 -13.05
C LYS A 339 -5.57 -7.94 -11.76
N LEU A 340 -6.06 -6.70 -11.86
CA LEU A 340 -6.22 -5.83 -10.71
C LEU A 340 -7.20 -6.45 -9.70
N SER A 341 -6.71 -6.72 -8.50
CA SER A 341 -7.45 -7.40 -7.44
C SER A 341 -7.47 -6.62 -6.13
N SER A 342 -6.52 -5.71 -5.91
CA SER A 342 -6.43 -4.86 -4.73
C SER A 342 -6.30 -3.39 -5.14
N LEU A 343 -7.12 -2.53 -4.54
CA LEU A 343 -7.13 -1.10 -4.82
C LEU A 343 -7.27 -0.30 -3.52
N ILE A 344 -6.47 0.75 -3.37
CA ILE A 344 -6.60 1.71 -2.28
C ILE A 344 -6.88 3.09 -2.88
N LEU A 345 -8.02 3.69 -2.53
CA LEU A 345 -8.53 4.97 -3.04
C LEU A 345 -8.81 6.00 -1.93
N LEU A 346 -8.52 5.67 -0.66
CA LEU A 346 -8.74 6.57 0.48
C LEU A 346 -8.12 7.96 0.26
N ASP A 347 -8.65 8.97 0.93
CA ASP A 347 -8.13 10.34 0.89
C ASP A 347 -8.07 10.94 -0.52
N ASN A 348 -9.07 10.64 -1.35
CA ASN A 348 -9.30 11.32 -2.64
C ASN A 348 -10.62 12.10 -2.61
N PRO A 349 -10.71 13.27 -3.28
CA PRO A 349 -11.95 14.03 -3.38
C PRO A 349 -13.15 13.22 -3.89
N LEU A 350 -12.96 12.32 -4.86
CA LEU A 350 -14.01 11.43 -5.38
C LEU A 350 -14.61 10.51 -4.31
N TRP A 351 -13.79 10.16 -3.31
CA TRP A 351 -14.16 9.25 -2.24
C TRP A 351 -14.93 9.98 -1.14
N THR A 352 -14.46 11.19 -0.79
CA THR A 352 -15.04 12.03 0.27
C THR A 352 -16.23 12.88 -0.19
N ALA A 353 -16.50 12.97 -1.49
CA ALA A 353 -17.61 13.75 -2.04
C ALA A 353 -19.00 13.19 -1.69
N GLN A 354 -19.09 11.91 -1.34
CA GLN A 354 -20.32 11.22 -0.96
C GLN A 354 -20.05 10.36 0.29
N ASP A 355 -21.07 9.70 0.81
CA ASP A 355 -20.92 8.74 1.90
C ASP A 355 -20.01 7.57 1.49
N GLU A 356 -19.23 7.08 2.46
CA GLU A 356 -18.24 6.03 2.22
C GLU A 356 -18.87 4.75 1.64
N ALA A 357 -20.09 4.42 2.06
CA ALA A 357 -20.83 3.25 1.56
C ALA A 357 -21.15 3.41 0.07
N THR A 358 -21.71 4.55 -0.35
CA THR A 358 -21.96 4.81 -1.78
C THR A 358 -20.68 4.85 -2.60
N SER A 359 -19.61 5.51 -2.12
CA SER A 359 -18.32 5.53 -2.81
C SER A 359 -17.76 4.10 -2.98
N ARG A 360 -17.88 3.27 -1.95
CA ARG A 360 -17.49 1.86 -2.00
C ARG A 360 -18.29 1.07 -3.02
N GLN A 361 -19.61 1.17 -3.00
CA GLN A 361 -20.49 0.51 -3.99
C GLN A 361 -20.14 0.93 -5.43
N LEU A 362 -19.94 2.23 -5.66
CA LEU A 362 -19.57 2.80 -6.96
C LEU A 362 -18.23 2.28 -7.48
N ALA A 363 -17.25 2.06 -6.60
CA ALA A 363 -15.97 1.45 -6.97
C ALA A 363 -16.12 -0.04 -7.30
N ILE A 364 -16.86 -0.78 -6.47
CA ILE A 364 -17.09 -2.22 -6.65
C ILE A 364 -17.79 -2.53 -7.98
N ALA A 365 -18.84 -1.76 -8.30
CA ALA A 365 -19.62 -1.97 -9.52
C ALA A 365 -18.87 -1.60 -10.82
N ARG A 366 -17.89 -0.68 -10.75
CA ARG A 366 -17.03 -0.33 -11.89
C ARG A 366 -15.94 -1.38 -12.17
N LEU A 367 -15.49 -2.06 -11.11
CA LEU A 367 -14.33 -2.95 -11.14
C LEU A 367 -14.73 -4.40 -10.79
N PRO A 368 -15.15 -5.20 -11.80
CA PRO A 368 -15.71 -6.53 -11.57
C PRO A 368 -14.69 -7.54 -11.03
N ARG A 369 -13.38 -7.31 -11.22
CA ARG A 369 -12.29 -8.23 -10.82
C ARG A 369 -11.72 -7.93 -9.44
N LEU A 370 -12.09 -6.78 -8.85
CA LEU A 370 -11.53 -6.32 -7.58
C LEU A 370 -11.93 -7.26 -6.44
N ARG A 371 -11.02 -7.59 -5.53
CA ARG A 371 -11.27 -8.46 -4.36
C ARG A 371 -11.05 -7.75 -3.04
N LEU A 372 -10.10 -6.82 -3.01
CA LEU A 372 -9.80 -5.96 -1.87
C LEU A 372 -9.95 -4.50 -2.30
N LEU A 373 -10.70 -3.72 -1.51
CA LEU A 373 -10.86 -2.28 -1.69
C LEU A 373 -10.59 -1.61 -0.35
N ASN A 374 -9.64 -0.69 -0.30
CA ASN A 374 -9.21 -0.01 0.93
C ASN A 374 -8.87 -1.00 2.06
N ARG A 375 -8.14 -2.07 1.71
CA ARG A 375 -7.73 -3.17 2.60
C ARG A 375 -8.87 -4.01 3.19
N SER A 376 -10.12 -3.78 2.80
CA SER A 376 -11.24 -4.64 3.18
C SER A 376 -11.66 -5.55 2.01
N ARG A 377 -11.98 -6.80 2.35
CA ARG A 377 -12.47 -7.80 1.39
C ARG A 377 -13.85 -7.40 0.88
N ILE A 378 -14.10 -7.63 -0.40
CA ILE A 378 -15.41 -7.44 -1.01
C ILE A 378 -16.15 -8.78 -0.98
N GLU A 379 -17.28 -8.82 -0.29
CA GLU A 379 -18.12 -10.01 -0.21
C GLU A 379 -19.01 -10.15 -1.45
N ARG A 380 -19.48 -11.37 -1.71
CA ARG A 380 -20.31 -11.67 -2.90
C ARG A 380 -21.63 -10.91 -2.88
N ASP A 381 -22.28 -10.85 -1.73
CA ASP A 381 -23.59 -10.19 -1.56
C ASP A 381 -23.46 -8.67 -1.68
N GLU A 382 -22.39 -8.11 -1.11
CA GLU A 382 -22.04 -6.69 -1.26
C GLU A 382 -21.85 -6.32 -2.73
N ARG A 383 -21.10 -7.14 -3.47
CA ARG A 383 -20.90 -6.93 -4.91
C ARG A 383 -22.21 -7.00 -5.67
N PHE A 384 -23.02 -8.02 -5.41
CA PHE A 384 -24.28 -8.20 -6.10
C PHE A 384 -25.22 -7.00 -5.88
N GLY A 385 -25.33 -6.52 -4.64
CA GLY A 385 -26.08 -5.30 -4.32
C GLY A 385 -25.53 -4.07 -5.05
N ALA A 386 -24.21 -3.85 -5.00
CA ALA A 386 -23.56 -2.73 -5.69
C ALA A 386 -23.77 -2.75 -7.21
N GLU A 387 -23.70 -3.94 -7.84
CA GLU A 387 -23.92 -4.12 -9.28
C GLU A 387 -25.37 -3.78 -9.67
N ILE A 388 -26.35 -4.20 -8.88
CA ILE A 388 -27.78 -3.89 -9.10
C ILE A 388 -28.04 -2.39 -8.96
N ASP A 389 -27.58 -1.78 -7.87
CA ASP A 389 -27.82 -0.37 -7.59
C ASP A 389 -27.16 0.51 -8.67
N TYR A 390 -25.96 0.13 -9.11
CA TYR A 390 -25.26 0.79 -10.19
C TYR A 390 -25.99 0.67 -11.53
N LEU A 391 -26.51 -0.51 -11.86
CA LEU A 391 -27.33 -0.73 -13.05
C LEU A 391 -28.58 0.15 -13.03
N LYS A 392 -29.34 0.13 -11.93
CA LYS A 392 -30.54 0.96 -11.74
C LYS A 392 -30.25 2.46 -11.88
N ARG A 393 -29.10 2.92 -11.35
CA ARG A 393 -28.68 4.32 -11.40
C ARG A 393 -28.34 4.82 -12.81
N HIS A 394 -27.71 3.98 -13.62
CA HIS A 394 -27.13 4.40 -14.92
C HIS A 394 -27.87 3.86 -16.15
N TYR A 395 -28.80 2.91 -16.00
CA TYR A 395 -29.49 2.29 -17.12
C TYR A 395 -30.36 3.26 -17.93
N ALA A 396 -31.10 4.16 -17.28
CA ALA A 396 -31.93 5.14 -17.99
C ALA A 396 -31.09 6.02 -18.94
N GLN A 397 -29.95 6.53 -18.45
CA GLN A 397 -29.01 7.31 -19.26
C GLN A 397 -28.41 6.47 -20.41
N TYR A 398 -28.06 5.21 -20.14
CA TYR A 398 -27.55 4.31 -21.17
C TYR A 398 -28.58 4.04 -22.27
N ARG A 399 -29.84 3.76 -21.91
CA ARG A 399 -30.93 3.51 -22.86
C ARG A 399 -31.18 4.72 -23.75
N ASP A 400 -31.26 5.91 -23.16
CA ASP A 400 -31.56 7.14 -23.90
C ASP A 400 -30.41 7.48 -24.87
N LEU A 401 -29.15 7.24 -24.49
CA LEU A 401 -27.98 7.42 -25.34
C LEU A 401 -27.81 6.35 -26.43
N THR A 402 -28.36 5.15 -26.23
CA THR A 402 -28.25 4.02 -27.18
C THR A 402 -29.50 3.82 -28.04
N ALA A 403 -30.57 4.56 -27.77
CA ALA A 403 -31.78 4.58 -28.59
C ALA A 403 -31.52 5.14 -30.00
N ALA A 404 -32.37 4.76 -30.95
CA ALA A 404 -32.30 5.24 -32.33
C ALA A 404 -32.45 6.78 -32.37
N GLY A 405 -31.35 7.48 -32.68
CA GLY A 405 -31.27 8.95 -32.66
C GLY A 405 -30.37 9.56 -31.57
N GLY A 406 -29.79 8.74 -30.70
CA GLY A 406 -28.79 9.19 -29.72
C GLY A 406 -27.46 9.61 -30.37
N ASP A 407 -26.76 10.56 -29.73
CA ASP A 407 -25.45 11.02 -30.17
C ASP A 407 -24.38 9.90 -30.00
N PRO A 408 -23.79 9.39 -31.11
CA PRO A 408 -22.79 8.32 -31.06
C PRO A 408 -21.55 8.70 -30.23
N GLU A 409 -21.16 9.98 -30.21
CA GLU A 409 -19.98 10.45 -29.49
C GLU A 409 -20.23 10.46 -27.98
N ALA A 410 -21.39 10.97 -27.56
CA ALA A 410 -21.84 10.91 -26.17
C ALA A 410 -21.98 9.46 -25.69
N ALA A 411 -22.52 8.56 -26.51
CA ALA A 411 -22.62 7.14 -26.20
C ALA A 411 -21.23 6.48 -26.02
N ALA A 412 -20.25 6.79 -26.88
CA ALA A 412 -18.89 6.30 -26.75
C ALA A 412 -18.20 6.83 -25.47
N LYS A 413 -18.36 8.12 -25.15
CA LYS A 413 -17.86 8.71 -23.91
C LYS A 413 -18.47 8.06 -22.67
N PHE A 414 -19.78 7.81 -22.70
CA PHE A 414 -20.49 7.13 -21.62
C PHE A 414 -19.97 5.70 -21.42
N LYS A 415 -19.75 4.94 -22.50
CA LYS A 415 -19.16 3.59 -22.42
C LYS A 415 -17.76 3.60 -21.82
N ARG A 416 -16.92 4.60 -22.12
CA ARG A 416 -15.61 4.75 -21.48
C ARG A 416 -15.72 5.06 -19.99
N LEU A 417 -16.71 5.84 -19.58
CA LEU A 417 -16.96 6.17 -18.18
C LEU A 417 -17.62 5.03 -17.39
N HIS A 418 -18.38 4.15 -18.06
CA HIS A 418 -19.14 3.06 -17.44
C HIS A 418 -18.86 1.71 -18.14
N PRO A 419 -17.61 1.23 -18.16
CA PRO A 419 -17.22 0.05 -18.94
C PRO A 419 -17.86 -1.26 -18.42
N SER A 420 -18.23 -1.32 -17.14
CA SER A 420 -18.90 -2.48 -16.56
C SER A 420 -20.38 -2.58 -16.96
N LEU A 421 -21.04 -1.49 -17.36
CA LEU A 421 -22.49 -1.46 -17.54
C LEU A 421 -23.00 -2.44 -18.62
N PRO A 422 -22.38 -2.54 -19.82
CA PRO A 422 -22.79 -3.55 -20.81
C PRO A 422 -22.64 -4.98 -20.30
N VAL A 423 -21.57 -5.27 -19.56
CA VAL A 423 -21.32 -6.60 -18.97
C VAL A 423 -22.37 -6.93 -17.90
N LEU A 424 -22.80 -5.94 -17.13
CA LEU A 424 -23.86 -6.11 -16.13
C LEU A 424 -25.22 -6.33 -16.77
N LEU A 425 -25.52 -5.66 -17.89
CA LEU A 425 -26.75 -5.87 -18.65
C LEU A 425 -26.85 -7.30 -19.21
N ASP A 426 -25.75 -7.83 -19.75
CA ASP A 426 -25.71 -9.21 -20.24
C ASP A 426 -25.89 -10.23 -19.10
N LYS A 427 -25.40 -9.90 -17.89
CA LYS A 427 -25.43 -10.79 -16.72
C LYS A 427 -26.76 -10.76 -15.96
N LEU A 428 -27.34 -9.57 -15.74
CA LEU A 428 -28.48 -9.35 -14.87
C LEU A 428 -29.78 -9.05 -15.62
N GLY A 429 -29.70 -8.73 -16.92
CA GLY A 429 -30.84 -8.28 -17.72
C GLY A 429 -31.17 -6.79 -17.54
N ALA A 430 -32.11 -6.31 -18.35
CA ALA A 430 -32.63 -4.95 -18.22
C ALA A 430 -33.51 -4.82 -16.96
N PRO A 431 -33.38 -3.75 -16.16
CA PRO A 431 -34.29 -3.48 -15.05
C PRO A 431 -35.73 -3.30 -15.53
N ASP A 432 -36.70 -3.93 -14.85
CA ASP A 432 -38.13 -3.75 -15.13
C ASP A 432 -38.55 -2.28 -14.97
N GLU A 433 -39.41 -1.79 -15.86
CA GLU A 433 -39.91 -0.39 -15.84
C GLU A 433 -40.58 -0.02 -14.50
N ALA A 434 -41.18 -1.01 -13.82
CA ALA A 434 -41.79 -0.85 -12.50
C ALA A 434 -40.77 -0.73 -11.35
N GLU A 435 -39.56 -1.27 -11.49
CA GLU A 435 -38.47 -1.10 -10.52
C GLU A 435 -37.72 0.22 -10.69
N MET A 436 -37.80 0.82 -11.88
CA MET A 436 -37.22 2.13 -12.21
C MET A 436 -38.11 3.31 -11.78
N ALA A 437 -39.42 3.10 -11.66
CA ALA A 437 -40.30 4.03 -10.97
C ALA A 437 -39.95 3.98 -9.47
N GLY A 438 -39.40 5.07 -8.93
CA GLY A 438 -38.76 5.11 -7.61
C GLY A 438 -39.60 4.62 -6.42
N THR A 439 -39.08 4.81 -5.20
CA THR A 439 -39.59 4.29 -3.91
C THR A 439 -41.11 4.31 -3.71
N ALA A 440 -41.84 5.22 -4.35
CA ALA A 440 -43.30 5.26 -4.36
C ALA A 440 -43.99 4.06 -5.07
N ALA A 441 -43.50 3.58 -6.21
CA ALA A 441 -44.09 2.43 -6.92
C ALA A 441 -43.75 1.10 -6.22
N ARG A 442 -42.54 1.01 -5.64
CA ARG A 442 -42.11 -0.10 -4.79
C ARG A 442 -42.95 -0.21 -3.51
N ALA A 443 -43.25 0.91 -2.85
CA ALA A 443 -44.15 0.95 -1.69
C ALA A 443 -45.58 0.45 -2.01
N LEU A 444 -46.06 0.67 -3.24
CA LEU A 444 -47.37 0.21 -3.67
C LEU A 444 -47.38 -1.30 -3.99
N LYS A 445 -46.32 -1.84 -4.60
CA LYS A 445 -46.22 -3.28 -4.92
C LYS A 445 -45.94 -4.14 -3.67
N ASP A 446 -45.07 -3.65 -2.78
CA ASP A 446 -44.71 -4.32 -1.52
C ASP A 446 -45.84 -4.26 -0.46
N SER A 447 -46.89 -3.46 -0.68
CA SER A 447 -48.06 -3.41 0.21
C SER A 447 -49.18 -4.39 -0.19
N VAL A 448 -49.07 -5.04 -1.36
CA VAL A 448 -50.07 -5.99 -1.91
C VAL A 448 -49.45 -7.38 -2.06
N LEU A 449 -48.70 -7.84 -1.04
CA LEU A 449 -48.23 -9.22 -0.99
C LEU A 449 -49.17 -10.04 -0.09
N GLU A 450 -49.98 -10.89 -0.72
CA GLU A 450 -50.89 -11.82 -0.02
C GLU A 450 -50.28 -13.22 -0.01
N VAL A 451 -50.11 -13.81 1.18
CA VAL A 451 -49.57 -15.17 1.35
C VAL A 451 -50.64 -16.11 1.88
N ARG A 452 -50.62 -17.37 1.44
CA ARG A 452 -51.49 -18.43 1.93
C ARG A 452 -50.90 -19.06 3.19
N LEU A 453 -51.68 -19.09 4.25
CA LEU A 453 -51.29 -19.65 5.54
C LEU A 453 -51.89 -21.04 5.71
N ARG A 454 -51.05 -22.00 6.10
CA ARG A 454 -51.47 -23.32 6.56
C ARG A 454 -50.93 -23.55 7.96
N CYS A 455 -51.71 -24.20 8.81
CA CYS A 455 -51.29 -24.52 10.16
C CYS A 455 -51.39 -26.03 10.42
N LYS A 456 -50.36 -26.62 11.01
CA LYS A 456 -50.30 -28.04 11.37
C LYS A 456 -49.80 -28.20 12.80
N ARG A 457 -50.31 -29.21 13.49
CA ARG A 457 -49.85 -29.57 14.83
C ARG A 457 -48.58 -30.42 14.74
N ALA A 458 -47.55 -30.09 15.52
CA ALA A 458 -46.23 -30.72 15.42
C ALA A 458 -46.19 -32.18 15.90
N ASP A 459 -47.10 -32.56 16.82
CA ASP A 459 -47.17 -33.89 17.45
C ASP A 459 -48.02 -34.90 16.66
N THR A 460 -49.17 -34.50 16.11
CA THR A 460 -50.12 -35.38 15.42
C THR A 460 -50.08 -35.23 13.90
N GLY A 461 -49.45 -34.17 13.37
CA GLY A 461 -49.49 -33.84 11.95
C GLY A 461 -50.87 -33.39 11.45
N GLU A 462 -51.85 -33.28 12.35
CA GLU A 462 -53.20 -32.83 12.03
C GLU A 462 -53.15 -31.39 11.52
N GLN A 463 -53.71 -31.19 10.34
CA GLN A 463 -53.83 -29.88 9.73
C GLN A 463 -55.02 -29.16 10.33
N ALA A 464 -54.79 -27.95 10.85
CA ALA A 464 -55.87 -27.11 11.35
C ALA A 464 -56.84 -26.79 10.20
N ASP A 465 -58.14 -26.80 10.49
CA ASP A 465 -59.17 -26.66 9.48
C ASP A 465 -59.22 -25.20 8.98
N GLY A 466 -59.17 -25.01 7.66
CA GLY A 466 -59.16 -23.71 6.98
C GLY A 466 -57.81 -23.27 6.40
N SER A 467 -57.86 -22.51 5.30
CA SER A 467 -56.73 -21.75 4.75
C SER A 467 -57.01 -20.27 4.92
N HIS A 468 -56.05 -19.51 5.43
CA HIS A 468 -56.16 -18.07 5.60
C HIS A 468 -55.19 -17.34 4.68
N GLU A 469 -55.54 -16.13 4.26
CA GLU A 469 -54.65 -15.24 3.52
C GLU A 469 -54.24 -14.08 4.43
N ALA A 470 -52.97 -13.68 4.34
CA ALA A 470 -52.43 -12.58 5.12
C ALA A 470 -51.68 -11.57 4.24
N PRO A 471 -51.89 -10.26 4.45
CA PRO A 471 -51.05 -9.24 3.85
C PRO A 471 -49.69 -9.25 4.56
N ALA A 472 -48.70 -9.90 3.96
CA ALA A 472 -47.40 -10.14 4.60
C ALA A 472 -46.27 -9.22 4.10
N GLY A 473 -46.54 -8.35 3.12
CA GLY A 473 -45.52 -7.57 2.42
C GLY A 473 -44.58 -6.73 3.30
N ARG A 474 -45.06 -6.13 4.38
CA ARG A 474 -44.21 -5.44 5.39
C ARG A 474 -44.35 -5.99 6.79
N MET A 475 -44.92 -7.18 6.91
CA MET A 475 -45.14 -7.79 8.21
C MET A 475 -43.82 -8.35 8.72
N LEU A 476 -43.47 -8.05 9.98
CA LEU A 476 -42.40 -8.75 10.66
C LEU A 476 -42.85 -10.18 10.95
N VAL A 477 -41.92 -11.14 10.95
CA VAL A 477 -42.21 -12.55 11.26
C VAL A 477 -42.95 -12.68 12.60
N GLN A 478 -42.57 -11.91 13.63
CA GLN A 478 -43.30 -11.87 14.91
C GLN A 478 -44.78 -11.43 14.80
N HIS A 479 -45.08 -10.46 13.93
CA HIS A 479 -46.45 -9.97 13.73
C HIS A 479 -47.26 -10.98 12.92
N LEU A 480 -46.61 -11.71 12.00
CA LEU A 480 -47.21 -12.81 11.26
C LEU A 480 -47.57 -13.98 12.20
N ILE A 481 -46.71 -14.32 13.16
CA ILE A 481 -47.01 -15.31 14.20
C ILE A 481 -48.23 -14.89 15.03
N ALA A 482 -48.30 -13.61 15.43
CA ALA A 482 -49.46 -13.08 16.16
C ALA A 482 -50.76 -13.14 15.32
N PHE A 483 -50.67 -12.87 14.01
CA PHE A 483 -51.78 -13.00 13.08
C PHE A 483 -52.26 -14.45 12.97
N ILE A 484 -51.33 -15.41 12.81
CA ILE A 484 -51.60 -16.84 12.71
C ILE A 484 -52.28 -17.36 13.98
N ARG A 485 -51.81 -16.95 15.17
CA ARG A 485 -52.45 -17.32 16.44
C ARG A 485 -53.92 -16.90 16.49
N LYS A 486 -54.23 -15.70 15.99
CA LYS A 486 -55.61 -15.18 15.95
C LYS A 486 -56.45 -15.87 14.87
N ALA A 487 -55.88 -16.09 13.69
CA ALA A 487 -56.57 -16.69 12.55
C ALA A 487 -56.96 -18.15 12.82
N PHE A 488 -56.02 -18.96 13.32
CA PHE A 488 -56.22 -20.39 13.60
C PHE A 488 -56.68 -20.67 15.04
N ARG A 489 -56.98 -19.63 15.83
CA ARG A 489 -57.43 -19.74 17.24
C ARG A 489 -56.53 -20.61 18.11
N LEU A 490 -55.21 -20.43 17.97
CA LEU A 490 -54.21 -21.20 18.72
C LEU A 490 -54.14 -20.73 20.19
N PRO A 491 -53.80 -21.63 21.15
CA PRO A 491 -53.57 -21.25 22.54
C PRO A 491 -52.48 -20.17 22.68
N PRO A 492 -52.60 -19.22 23.63
CA PRO A 492 -51.58 -18.19 23.84
C PRO A 492 -50.20 -18.75 24.21
N THR A 493 -50.17 -19.95 24.80
CA THR A 493 -48.96 -20.66 25.23
C THR A 493 -48.36 -21.55 24.13
N ALA A 494 -48.99 -21.65 22.96
CA ALA A 494 -48.49 -22.49 21.87
C ALA A 494 -47.22 -21.89 21.25
N HIS A 495 -46.19 -22.73 21.13
CA HIS A 495 -44.98 -22.37 20.40
C HIS A 495 -45.27 -22.52 18.90
N VAL A 496 -44.97 -21.49 18.09
CA VAL A 496 -45.29 -21.48 16.65
C VAL A 496 -44.02 -21.25 15.86
N GLU A 497 -43.67 -22.21 15.02
CA GLU A 497 -42.56 -22.14 14.09
C GLU A 497 -43.08 -21.94 12.67
N LEU A 498 -42.46 -21.04 11.90
CA LEU A 498 -42.87 -20.71 10.54
C LEU A 498 -41.90 -21.30 9.52
N PHE A 499 -42.45 -21.90 8.47
CA PHE A 499 -41.73 -22.49 7.36
C PHE A 499 -42.29 -21.96 6.05
N TYR A 500 -41.42 -21.54 5.15
CA TYR A 500 -41.78 -21.20 3.78
C TYR A 500 -41.76 -22.46 2.91
N LEU A 501 -42.84 -22.69 2.15
CA LEU A 501 -42.95 -23.76 1.15
C LEU A 501 -42.68 -23.15 -0.23
N CYS A 502 -41.55 -23.51 -0.83
CA CYS A 502 -41.21 -23.03 -2.17
C CYS A 502 -41.93 -23.85 -3.24
N ASP A 503 -42.75 -23.20 -4.07
CA ASP A 503 -43.49 -23.87 -5.16
C ASP A 503 -42.55 -24.45 -6.24
N ASN A 504 -41.34 -23.90 -6.39
CA ASN A 504 -40.33 -24.39 -7.34
C ASN A 504 -39.66 -25.70 -6.89
N MET A 505 -39.76 -26.09 -5.61
CA MET A 505 -39.27 -27.37 -5.09
C MET A 505 -40.25 -27.94 -4.06
N PRO A 506 -41.27 -28.70 -4.50
CA PRO A 506 -42.30 -29.24 -3.62
C PRO A 506 -41.70 -30.21 -2.58
N GLY A 507 -41.92 -29.92 -1.30
CA GLY A 507 -41.52 -30.79 -0.17
C GLY A 507 -40.33 -30.28 0.66
N ILE A 508 -39.70 -29.16 0.29
CA ILE A 508 -38.65 -28.52 1.09
C ILE A 508 -39.25 -27.38 1.91
N GLU A 509 -39.03 -27.42 3.22
CA GLU A 509 -39.50 -26.44 4.19
C GLU A 509 -38.34 -25.53 4.62
N TYR A 510 -38.42 -24.23 4.35
CA TYR A 510 -37.39 -23.26 4.75
C TYR A 510 -37.77 -22.58 6.06
N PRO A 511 -37.02 -22.77 7.17
CA PRO A 511 -37.38 -22.21 8.47
C PRO A 511 -37.20 -20.68 8.49
N MET A 512 -38.17 -19.98 9.06
CA MET A 512 -38.17 -18.53 9.23
C MET A 512 -37.77 -18.16 10.67
N GLU A 513 -36.50 -18.40 11.02
CA GLU A 513 -36.00 -18.36 12.41
C GLU A 513 -35.85 -16.93 12.99
N VAL A 514 -35.80 -15.90 12.14
CA VAL A 514 -35.47 -14.54 12.58
C VAL A 514 -36.75 -13.71 12.71
N GLU A 515 -37.34 -13.71 13.90
CA GLU A 515 -38.62 -13.04 14.19
C GLU A 515 -38.63 -11.52 13.92
N THR A 516 -37.47 -10.89 13.96
CA THR A 516 -37.26 -9.45 13.74
C THR A 516 -37.08 -9.06 12.27
N ARG A 517 -37.05 -10.02 11.35
CA ARG A 517 -36.98 -9.76 9.91
C ARG A 517 -38.38 -9.59 9.31
N GLU A 518 -38.45 -8.87 8.20
CA GLU A 518 -39.65 -8.77 7.37
C GLU A 518 -39.84 -10.07 6.58
N VAL A 519 -41.09 -10.45 6.31
CA VAL A 519 -41.42 -11.67 5.53
C VAL A 519 -40.78 -11.65 4.14
N LEU A 520 -40.62 -10.47 3.52
CA LEU A 520 -39.91 -10.30 2.23
C LEU A 520 -38.44 -10.73 2.24
N TYR A 521 -37.79 -10.75 3.42
CA TYR A 521 -36.41 -11.22 3.55
C TYR A 521 -36.23 -12.66 3.04
N TYR A 522 -37.29 -13.47 3.10
CA TYR A 522 -37.28 -14.87 2.69
C TYR A 522 -37.63 -15.08 1.20
N ASN A 523 -37.64 -14.00 0.41
CA ASN A 523 -37.91 -14.02 -1.04
C ASN A 523 -39.27 -14.65 -1.41
N ILE A 524 -40.28 -14.44 -0.56
CA ILE A 524 -41.64 -14.97 -0.70
C ILE A 524 -42.41 -14.11 -1.70
N ALA A 525 -43.12 -14.74 -2.65
CA ALA A 525 -43.98 -14.07 -3.63
C ALA A 525 -45.45 -14.07 -3.20
N SER A 526 -46.27 -13.20 -3.82
CA SER A 526 -47.72 -13.22 -3.58
C SER A 526 -48.32 -14.52 -4.11
N GLY A 527 -49.16 -15.16 -3.30
CA GLY A 527 -49.75 -16.46 -3.58
C GLY A 527 -48.99 -17.64 -2.98
N ASP A 528 -47.77 -17.44 -2.49
CA ASP A 528 -46.95 -18.49 -1.89
C ASP A 528 -47.51 -18.99 -0.55
N THR A 529 -47.10 -20.19 -0.13
CA THR A 529 -47.60 -20.83 1.10
C THR A 529 -46.60 -20.75 2.25
N ILE A 530 -47.04 -20.24 3.40
CA ILE A 530 -46.33 -20.30 4.68
C ILE A 530 -47.02 -21.34 5.57
N LEU A 531 -46.23 -22.30 6.06
CA LEU A 531 -46.65 -23.34 6.98
C LEU A 531 -46.26 -22.98 8.41
N ALA A 532 -47.24 -22.87 9.29
CA ALA A 532 -47.05 -22.74 10.73
C ALA A 532 -47.16 -24.11 11.40
N LYS A 533 -46.10 -24.54 12.10
CA LYS A 533 -46.14 -25.70 12.98
C LYS A 533 -46.28 -25.24 14.41
N TYR A 534 -47.26 -25.76 15.14
CA TYR A 534 -47.45 -25.41 16.55
C TYR A 534 -47.37 -26.62 17.48
N SER A 535 -46.82 -26.41 18.68
CA SER A 535 -46.75 -27.38 19.78
C SER A 535 -47.32 -26.85 21.08
#